data_AF-A0A2N1DII8-F1
#
_entry.id   AF-A0A2N1DII8-F1
#
_cell.length_a   1.000
_cell.length_b   1.000
_cell.length_c   1.000
_cell.angle_alpha   90.00
_cell.angle_beta   90.00
_cell.angle_gamma   90.00
#
_symmetry.space_group_name_H-M   'P 1'
#
loop_
_entity.id
_entity.type
_entity.pdbx_description
1 polymer ?
#
loop_
_entity_poly.entity_id
_entity_poly.type
_entity_poly.pdbx_seq_one_letter_code
_entity_poly.pdbx_strand_id
1 'polypeptide(L)'
;MTTFNYYFPDNLDFVDPQFNGITNAKTKHHRRYDDDAYPHEVLKELPYNGMLVSLAGVGTMQKRGKYYTQELTEDFYFYGAQKFLRLDRKKFNNVKLMGDCGAFDYVDEPEPPFTIDELIEFYERGGFHSGISLDHIVFPYAKDDETLRAMPYADIREAERRIKITLDNAEIFLERSKNKSFIPYGVAHGFSKDSFINSVKKLEAMGYTHITIGGMVKSKTPDLLDLLETLSDIKNDKTEFHLLGICRFENIPTYVKCGVTSADSTSPLLQGIKAGKYYEFNDEVHDIFQALSIRIRQCDHQNVQKLIDKHRTDIRNLVTRMINHNEIDIDLANNALSTNECVKRLETDCINKLIEYDKTGLHFEATFKALMAYEKVTTTDYLTGEITQAKQAILNKEKQKIKDFLFRSPWKLCKCGICESGIMNIIFRSNQTNRRRGIHNLAIVTQHKDKVIEELKSNTAKATK
;
A
#
# COMPACT_ATOMS: atom_id res chain seq x y z
N MET A 1 6.50 -26.80 0.63
CA MET A 1 7.75 -26.01 0.65
C MET A 1 7.45 -24.71 1.40
N THR A 2 8.36 -24.23 2.25
CA THR A 2 8.17 -22.97 2.98
C THR A 2 8.47 -21.79 2.05
N THR A 3 7.48 -21.33 1.29
CA THR A 3 7.61 -20.21 0.34
C THR A 3 6.46 -19.24 0.49
N PHE A 4 6.72 -17.94 0.31
CA PHE A 4 5.70 -16.91 0.30
C PHE A 4 6.07 -15.81 -0.72
N ASN A 5 5.26 -15.69 -1.77
CA ASN A 5 5.44 -14.69 -2.82
C ASN A 5 4.55 -13.47 -2.56
N TYR A 6 5.17 -12.29 -2.49
CA TYR A 6 4.46 -11.02 -2.44
C TYR A 6 4.30 -10.45 -3.85
N TYR A 7 3.05 -10.22 -4.26
CA TYR A 7 2.69 -9.54 -5.50
C TYR A 7 2.29 -8.08 -5.23
N PHE A 8 2.81 -7.16 -6.02
CA PHE A 8 2.38 -5.76 -5.98
C PHE A 8 1.38 -5.47 -7.12
N PRO A 9 0.12 -5.12 -6.79
CA PRO A 9 -0.86 -4.74 -7.80
C PRO A 9 -0.50 -3.44 -8.49
N ASP A 10 -0.50 -3.45 -9.82
CA ASP A 10 -0.26 -2.25 -10.61
C ASP A 10 -1.50 -1.33 -10.64
N ASN A 11 -1.29 -0.07 -10.25
CA ASN A 11 -2.28 1.01 -10.30
C ASN A 11 -1.66 2.33 -10.81
N LEU A 12 -0.69 2.26 -11.73
CA LEU A 12 0.11 3.41 -12.18
C LEU A 12 0.84 4.11 -11.03
N ASP A 13 1.42 3.32 -10.14
CA ASP A 13 2.09 3.78 -8.91
C ASP A 13 3.54 4.20 -9.17
N PHE A 14 3.66 5.23 -10.01
CA PHE A 14 4.93 5.80 -10.44
C PHE A 14 5.44 6.92 -9.53
N VAL A 15 6.73 7.22 -9.68
CA VAL A 15 7.34 8.47 -9.22
C VAL A 15 8.16 9.10 -10.34
N ASP A 16 8.22 10.42 -10.33
CA ASP A 16 9.10 11.19 -11.22
C ASP A 16 10.54 11.00 -10.70
N PRO A 17 11.46 10.37 -11.47
CA PRO A 17 12.83 10.16 -11.02
C PRO A 17 13.63 11.47 -10.92
N GLN A 18 13.26 12.50 -11.67
CA GLN A 18 13.92 13.81 -11.68
C GLN A 18 13.34 14.79 -10.65
N PHE A 19 12.26 14.43 -9.95
CA PHE A 19 11.70 15.25 -8.88
C PHE A 19 12.74 15.57 -7.80
N ASN A 20 12.86 16.86 -7.46
CA ASN A 20 13.78 17.35 -6.44
C ASN A 20 13.01 17.61 -5.13
N GLY A 21 13.23 16.76 -4.12
CA GLY A 21 12.56 16.87 -2.81
C GLY A 21 12.94 18.12 -2.01
N ILE A 22 14.15 18.66 -2.20
CA ILE A 22 14.63 19.85 -1.47
C ILE A 22 13.89 21.10 -1.95
N THR A 23 13.83 21.30 -3.27
CA THR A 23 13.13 22.46 -3.86
C THR A 23 11.65 22.20 -4.11
N ASN A 24 11.20 20.95 -3.95
CA ASN A 24 9.87 20.45 -4.34
C ASN A 24 9.54 20.71 -5.82
N ALA A 25 10.57 20.81 -6.67
CA ALA A 25 10.42 21.08 -8.10
C ALA A 25 10.01 19.81 -8.86
N LYS A 26 9.02 19.96 -9.74
CA LYS A 26 8.55 18.92 -10.66
C LYS A 26 9.26 19.06 -12.01
N THR A 27 9.37 17.96 -12.74
CA THR A 27 9.84 17.97 -14.13
C THR A 27 8.89 18.76 -15.02
N LYS A 28 9.44 19.64 -15.86
CA LYS A 28 8.66 20.42 -16.84
C LYS A 28 8.28 19.52 -18.01
N HIS A 29 7.07 19.69 -18.55
CA HIS A 29 6.55 18.89 -19.66
C HIS A 29 6.50 17.38 -19.38
N HIS A 30 6.37 17.00 -18.10
CA HIS A 30 6.28 15.62 -17.62
C HIS A 30 5.11 14.85 -18.24
N ARG A 31 5.40 13.73 -18.86
CA ARG A 31 4.42 12.75 -19.35
C ARG A 31 4.36 11.58 -18.39
N ARG A 32 3.19 11.41 -17.77
CA ARG A 32 2.90 10.25 -16.92
C ARG A 32 3.09 8.97 -17.75
N TYR A 33 3.53 7.91 -17.09
CA TYR A 33 4.02 6.68 -17.72
C TYR A 33 5.40 6.88 -18.34
N ASP A 34 5.54 7.63 -19.44
CA ASP A 34 6.80 7.74 -20.20
C ASP A 34 8.00 8.21 -19.36
N ASP A 35 7.82 9.32 -18.63
CA ASP A 35 8.91 9.98 -17.88
C ASP A 35 8.95 9.53 -16.41
N ASP A 36 8.02 8.67 -16.02
CA ASP A 36 7.76 8.21 -14.66
C ASP A 36 8.41 6.82 -14.45
N ALA A 37 8.85 6.51 -13.23
CA ALA A 37 9.53 5.26 -12.91
C ALA A 37 8.70 4.38 -11.97
N TYR A 38 8.68 3.07 -12.24
CA TYR A 38 8.07 2.08 -11.35
C TYR A 38 8.87 1.92 -10.04
N PRO A 39 8.27 1.38 -8.97
CA PRO A 39 8.97 1.07 -7.71
C PRO A 39 10.26 0.25 -7.91
N HIS A 40 10.23 -0.76 -8.78
CA HIS A 40 11.38 -1.63 -9.04
C HIS A 40 12.50 -0.96 -9.86
N GLU A 41 12.23 0.17 -10.51
CA GLU A 41 13.22 0.97 -11.24
C GLU A 41 13.98 1.93 -10.32
N VAL A 42 13.33 2.45 -9.27
CA VAL A 42 13.92 3.44 -8.36
C VAL A 42 14.57 2.83 -7.11
N LEU A 43 14.14 1.62 -6.72
CA LEU A 43 14.70 0.92 -5.58
C LEU A 43 15.95 0.11 -5.95
N LYS A 44 16.89 0.03 -5.00
CA LYS A 44 18.12 -0.77 -5.18
C LYS A 44 17.81 -2.26 -5.28
N GLU A 45 17.06 -2.78 -4.32
CA GLU A 45 16.60 -4.17 -4.29
C GLU A 45 15.18 -4.30 -4.86
N LEU A 46 14.79 -5.52 -5.20
CA LEU A 46 13.44 -5.78 -5.71
C LEU A 46 12.40 -5.58 -4.59
N PRO A 47 11.38 -4.73 -4.79
CA PRO A 47 10.36 -4.46 -3.77
C PRO A 47 9.29 -5.55 -3.63
N TYR A 48 9.31 -6.61 -4.43
CA TYR A 48 8.30 -7.67 -4.46
C TYR A 48 8.79 -8.87 -5.28
N ASN A 49 8.15 -10.02 -5.10
CA ASN A 49 8.43 -11.23 -5.88
C ASN A 49 7.71 -11.23 -7.24
N GLY A 50 6.62 -10.48 -7.36
CA GLY A 50 5.85 -10.38 -8.59
C GLY A 50 4.99 -9.12 -8.67
N MET A 51 4.39 -8.91 -9.83
CA MET A 51 3.36 -7.89 -10.04
C MET A 51 2.05 -8.54 -10.42
N LEU A 52 0.96 -7.96 -9.94
CA LEU A 52 -0.41 -8.32 -10.31
C LEU A 52 -0.98 -7.23 -11.22
N VAL A 53 -1.59 -7.63 -12.33
CA VAL A 53 -2.20 -6.70 -13.30
C VAL A 53 -3.64 -7.12 -13.56
N SER A 54 -4.58 -6.20 -13.43
CA SER A 54 -6.00 -6.47 -13.62
C SER A 54 -6.48 -6.12 -15.03
N LEU A 55 -7.35 -6.97 -15.57
CA LEU A 55 -8.06 -6.71 -16.82
C LEU A 55 -8.91 -5.44 -16.74
N ALA A 56 -9.62 -5.23 -15.62
CA ALA A 56 -10.38 -3.99 -15.42
C ALA A 56 -9.49 -2.73 -15.46
N GLY A 57 -8.25 -2.83 -14.98
CA GLY A 57 -7.29 -1.74 -15.00
C GLY A 57 -6.76 -1.41 -16.39
N VAL A 58 -6.37 -2.44 -17.16
CA VAL A 58 -5.78 -2.31 -18.50
C VAL A 58 -6.85 -2.12 -19.59
N GLY A 59 -7.94 -2.88 -19.53
CA GLY A 59 -8.97 -2.95 -20.56
C GLY A 59 -8.72 -4.03 -21.62
N THR A 60 -9.63 -4.10 -22.58
CA THR A 60 -9.52 -4.92 -23.79
C THR A 60 -9.28 -4.04 -25.01
N MET A 61 -9.00 -4.64 -26.17
CA MET A 61 -8.92 -3.88 -27.42
C MET A 61 -10.23 -3.14 -27.77
N GLN A 62 -11.37 -3.60 -27.24
CA GLN A 62 -12.70 -3.05 -27.52
C GLN A 62 -13.26 -2.21 -26.36
N LYS A 63 -12.77 -2.43 -25.14
CA LYS A 63 -13.28 -1.79 -23.91
C LYS A 63 -12.14 -1.09 -23.19
N ARG A 64 -12.27 0.23 -23.04
CA ARG A 64 -11.31 1.05 -22.31
C ARG A 64 -11.24 0.61 -20.83
N GLY A 65 -10.01 0.40 -20.34
CA GLY A 65 -9.73 0.11 -18.93
C GLY A 65 -9.83 1.34 -18.01
N LYS A 66 -9.76 1.10 -16.70
CA LYS A 66 -9.88 2.14 -15.68
C LYS A 66 -8.63 3.03 -15.55
N TYR A 67 -7.44 2.43 -15.70
CA TYR A 67 -6.18 3.11 -15.40
C TYR A 67 -5.48 3.60 -16.67
N TYR A 68 -5.39 2.74 -17.67
CA TYR A 68 -4.61 3.01 -18.88
C TYR A 68 -5.44 3.72 -19.96
N THR A 69 -4.75 4.49 -20.80
CA THR A 69 -5.35 5.03 -22.03
C THR A 69 -5.43 3.93 -23.08
N GLN A 70 -6.26 4.11 -24.11
CA GLN A 70 -6.44 3.10 -25.14
C GLN A 70 -5.12 2.78 -25.86
N GLU A 71 -4.27 3.79 -26.08
CA GLU A 71 -2.95 3.62 -26.70
C GLU A 71 -2.04 2.72 -25.83
N LEU A 72 -2.04 2.91 -24.52
CA LEU A 72 -1.28 2.05 -23.60
C LEU A 72 -1.90 0.65 -23.48
N THR A 73 -3.21 0.52 -23.60
CA THR A 73 -3.86 -0.79 -23.72
C THR A 73 -3.37 -1.51 -24.97
N GLU A 74 -3.33 -0.85 -26.13
CA GLU A 74 -2.79 -1.43 -27.37
C GLU A 74 -1.32 -1.85 -27.22
N ASP A 75 -0.48 -0.99 -26.62
CA ASP A 75 0.91 -1.31 -26.30
C ASP A 75 1.03 -2.54 -25.40
N PHE A 76 0.15 -2.69 -24.39
CA PHE A 76 0.13 -3.87 -23.53
C PHE A 76 -0.11 -5.15 -24.34
N TYR A 77 -1.11 -5.18 -25.21
CA TYR A 77 -1.44 -6.38 -26.00
C TYR A 77 -0.39 -6.65 -27.10
N PHE A 78 0.32 -5.62 -27.56
CA PHE A 78 1.40 -5.76 -28.54
C PHE A 78 2.71 -6.26 -27.91
N TYR A 79 3.12 -5.70 -26.77
CA TYR A 79 4.40 -6.00 -26.12
C TYR A 79 4.35 -7.10 -25.06
N GLY A 80 3.17 -7.37 -24.49
CA GLY A 80 3.00 -8.20 -23.30
C GLY A 80 3.36 -7.47 -22.00
N ALA A 81 2.93 -8.04 -20.87
CA ALA A 81 3.01 -7.39 -19.56
C ALA A 81 4.46 -7.19 -19.09
N GLN A 82 5.38 -8.11 -19.42
CA GLN A 82 6.77 -7.99 -18.99
C GLN A 82 7.43 -6.71 -19.51
N LYS A 83 7.33 -6.44 -20.82
CA LYS A 83 7.93 -5.24 -21.43
C LYS A 83 7.13 -4.00 -21.10
N PHE A 84 5.80 -4.10 -21.06
CA PHE A 84 4.92 -3.00 -20.65
C PHE A 84 5.26 -2.48 -19.24
N LEU A 85 5.48 -3.39 -18.29
CA LEU A 85 5.89 -3.05 -16.93
C LEU A 85 7.40 -2.81 -16.76
N ARG A 86 8.19 -2.81 -17.86
CA ARG A 86 9.66 -2.59 -17.86
C ARG A 86 10.46 -3.61 -17.04
N LEU A 87 9.97 -4.85 -17.02
CA LEU A 87 10.56 -6.01 -16.34
C LEU A 87 11.40 -6.89 -17.29
N ASP A 88 11.81 -6.36 -18.44
CA ASP A 88 12.57 -7.05 -19.49
C ASP A 88 14.10 -7.04 -19.25
N ARG A 89 14.56 -6.34 -18.21
CA ARG A 89 15.99 -6.31 -17.83
C ARG A 89 16.37 -7.53 -17.00
N LYS A 90 17.65 -7.97 -17.11
CA LYS A 90 18.21 -9.12 -16.38
C LYS A 90 17.96 -9.10 -14.86
N LYS A 91 17.95 -7.92 -14.24
CA LYS A 91 17.65 -7.73 -12.80
C LYS A 91 16.27 -8.26 -12.41
N PHE A 92 15.32 -8.25 -13.36
CA PHE A 92 13.90 -8.55 -13.14
C PHE A 92 13.47 -9.93 -13.66
N ASN A 93 14.40 -10.76 -14.16
CA ASN A 93 14.07 -12.05 -14.77
C ASN A 93 13.28 -13.01 -13.87
N ASN A 94 13.36 -12.85 -12.54
CA ASN A 94 12.67 -13.68 -11.57
C ASN A 94 11.33 -13.08 -11.10
N VAL A 95 10.96 -11.88 -11.56
CA VAL A 95 9.70 -11.24 -11.18
C VAL A 95 8.56 -11.97 -11.87
N LYS A 96 7.62 -12.47 -11.06
CA LYS A 96 6.44 -13.19 -11.54
C LYS A 96 5.33 -12.23 -11.93
N LEU A 97 4.53 -12.64 -12.91
CA LEU A 97 3.39 -11.88 -13.41
C LEU A 97 2.13 -12.67 -13.12
N MET A 98 1.21 -12.06 -12.37
CA MET A 98 -0.10 -12.61 -12.04
C MET A 98 -1.19 -11.77 -12.68
N GLY A 99 -2.08 -12.42 -13.42
CA GLY A 99 -3.24 -11.78 -14.02
C GLY A 99 -4.43 -11.83 -13.07
N ASP A 100 -5.17 -10.73 -12.99
CA ASP A 100 -6.42 -10.60 -12.24
C ASP A 100 -7.53 -10.06 -13.16
N CYS A 101 -8.79 -10.31 -12.84
CA CYS A 101 -9.91 -9.72 -13.57
C CYS A 101 -10.23 -8.29 -13.09
N GLY A 102 -9.87 -7.95 -11.84
CA GLY A 102 -10.12 -6.65 -11.23
C GLY A 102 -11.52 -6.50 -10.64
N ALA A 103 -12.05 -7.53 -9.98
CA ALA A 103 -13.41 -7.54 -9.42
C ALA A 103 -13.73 -6.39 -8.45
N PHE A 104 -12.71 -5.81 -7.83
CA PHE A 104 -12.87 -4.60 -7.01
C PHE A 104 -13.38 -3.39 -7.83
N ASP A 105 -13.01 -3.30 -9.10
CA ASP A 105 -13.31 -2.15 -9.96
C ASP A 105 -14.72 -2.19 -10.57
N TYR A 106 -15.37 -3.35 -10.58
CA TYR A 106 -16.74 -3.55 -11.07
C TYR A 106 -17.69 -4.11 -10.01
N VAL A 107 -17.37 -3.95 -8.72
CA VAL A 107 -18.17 -4.51 -7.60
C VAL A 107 -19.64 -4.05 -7.59
N ASP A 108 -19.90 -2.87 -8.14
CA ASP A 108 -21.22 -2.25 -8.24
C ASP A 108 -22.01 -2.75 -9.47
N GLU A 109 -21.37 -3.48 -10.38
CA GLU A 109 -22.03 -4.10 -11.53
C GLU A 109 -22.81 -5.36 -11.10
N PRO A 110 -23.97 -5.63 -11.71
CA PRO A 110 -24.74 -6.83 -11.39
C PRO A 110 -23.98 -8.11 -11.77
N GLU A 111 -23.23 -8.10 -12.86
CA GLU A 111 -22.46 -9.22 -13.39
C GLU A 111 -21.06 -8.75 -13.80
N PRO A 112 -20.04 -9.63 -13.83
CA PRO A 112 -18.72 -9.26 -14.32
C PRO A 112 -18.80 -8.73 -15.77
N PRO A 113 -18.17 -7.59 -16.11
CA PRO A 113 -18.31 -6.94 -17.42
C PRO A 113 -17.43 -7.55 -18.52
N PHE A 114 -16.72 -8.63 -18.19
CA PHE A 114 -15.80 -9.34 -19.07
C PHE A 114 -16.25 -10.77 -19.28
N THR A 115 -15.92 -11.31 -20.45
CA THR A 115 -16.08 -12.73 -20.74
C THR A 115 -14.84 -13.51 -20.31
N ILE A 116 -15.01 -14.82 -20.15
CA ILE A 116 -13.88 -15.74 -19.87
C ILE A 116 -12.86 -15.73 -21.01
N ASP A 117 -13.31 -15.56 -22.27
CA ASP A 117 -12.41 -15.51 -23.42
C ASP A 117 -11.58 -14.22 -23.46
N GLU A 118 -12.19 -13.06 -23.15
CA GLU A 118 -11.45 -11.80 -22.98
C GLU A 118 -10.40 -11.92 -21.87
N LEU A 119 -10.73 -12.60 -20.77
CA LEU A 119 -9.81 -12.81 -19.65
C LEU A 119 -8.63 -13.72 -20.03
N ILE A 120 -8.90 -14.85 -20.70
CA ILE A 120 -7.86 -15.77 -21.15
C ILE A 120 -6.97 -15.09 -22.20
N GLU A 121 -7.54 -14.34 -23.14
CA GLU A 121 -6.75 -13.59 -24.12
C GLU A 121 -5.82 -12.59 -23.42
N PHE A 122 -6.34 -11.84 -22.45
CA PHE A 122 -5.53 -10.92 -21.65
C PHE A 122 -4.35 -11.64 -20.97
N TYR A 123 -4.58 -12.84 -20.43
CA TYR A 123 -3.52 -13.64 -19.80
C TYR A 123 -2.48 -14.19 -20.78
N GLU A 124 -2.89 -14.66 -21.95
CA GLU A 124 -1.97 -15.15 -22.98
C GLU A 124 -1.16 -14.03 -23.61
N ARG A 125 -1.83 -12.93 -24.01
CA ARG A 125 -1.20 -11.75 -24.62
C ARG A 125 -0.25 -11.06 -23.65
N GLY A 126 -0.64 -10.99 -22.37
CA GLY A 126 0.19 -10.45 -21.32
C GLY A 126 1.39 -11.33 -20.96
N GLY A 127 1.38 -12.62 -21.31
CA GLY A 127 2.44 -13.56 -20.95
C GLY A 127 2.51 -13.82 -19.45
N PHE A 128 1.36 -13.94 -18.79
CA PHE A 128 1.31 -14.15 -17.34
C PHE A 128 1.76 -15.56 -16.93
N HIS A 129 2.30 -15.68 -15.73
CA HIS A 129 2.70 -16.96 -15.15
C HIS A 129 1.52 -17.65 -14.45
N SER A 130 0.59 -16.86 -13.92
CA SER A 130 -0.63 -17.32 -13.25
C SER A 130 -1.79 -16.39 -13.58
N GLY A 131 -3.00 -16.92 -13.64
CA GLY A 131 -4.21 -16.15 -13.95
C GLY A 131 -5.36 -16.52 -13.01
N ILE A 132 -6.02 -15.52 -12.43
CA ILE A 132 -7.13 -15.67 -11.51
C ILE A 132 -8.45 -15.79 -12.29
N SER A 133 -9.31 -16.75 -11.95
CA SER A 133 -10.61 -16.93 -12.60
C SER A 133 -11.52 -15.71 -12.43
N LEU A 134 -12.36 -15.43 -13.42
CA LEU A 134 -13.34 -14.32 -13.39
C LEU A 134 -14.31 -14.44 -12.19
N ASP A 135 -14.18 -13.56 -11.20
CA ASP A 135 -14.99 -13.57 -9.97
C ASP A 135 -15.93 -12.35 -9.84
N HIS A 136 -16.79 -12.43 -8.82
CA HIS A 136 -17.61 -11.32 -8.35
C HIS A 136 -17.49 -11.21 -6.82
N ILE A 137 -16.91 -10.10 -6.36
CA ILE A 137 -16.44 -9.97 -4.98
C ILE A 137 -17.58 -9.97 -3.95
N VAL A 138 -17.41 -10.74 -2.88
CA VAL A 138 -18.28 -10.74 -1.69
C VAL A 138 -17.57 -10.04 -0.53
N PHE A 139 -18.17 -8.98 0.03
CA PHE A 139 -17.63 -8.26 1.19
C PHE A 139 -18.26 -8.61 2.55
N PRO A 140 -19.58 -8.86 2.66
CA PRO A 140 -20.17 -9.23 3.94
C PRO A 140 -19.51 -10.51 4.47
N TYR A 141 -19.11 -10.50 5.74
CA TYR A 141 -18.55 -11.67 6.41
C TYR A 141 -19.03 -11.74 7.86
N ALA A 142 -19.67 -12.84 8.20
CA ALA A 142 -20.02 -13.22 9.56
C ALA A 142 -18.93 -14.13 10.13
N LYS A 143 -18.31 -13.69 11.22
CA LYS A 143 -17.25 -14.43 11.92
C LYS A 143 -17.80 -15.58 12.78
N ASP A 144 -19.08 -15.51 13.14
CA ASP A 144 -19.76 -16.45 14.03
C ASP A 144 -21.27 -16.53 13.72
N ASP A 145 -21.97 -17.47 14.36
CA ASP A 145 -23.41 -17.69 14.18
C ASP A 145 -24.25 -16.47 14.57
N GLU A 146 -23.82 -15.71 15.57
CA GLU A 146 -24.55 -14.53 16.03
C GLU A 146 -24.53 -13.43 14.97
N THR A 147 -23.35 -13.12 14.44
CA THR A 147 -23.18 -12.15 13.35
C THR A 147 -23.83 -12.63 12.06
N LEU A 148 -23.88 -13.93 11.81
CA LEU A 148 -24.58 -14.50 10.66
C LEU A 148 -26.10 -14.33 10.78
N ARG A 149 -26.69 -14.60 11.94
CA ARG A 149 -28.13 -14.38 12.19
C ARG A 149 -28.53 -12.91 12.11
N ALA A 150 -27.61 -12.01 12.47
CA ALA A 150 -27.81 -10.57 12.39
C ALA A 150 -27.60 -9.99 10.96
N MET A 151 -27.02 -10.77 10.04
CA MET A 151 -26.75 -10.30 8.68
C MET A 151 -28.07 -10.14 7.90
N PRO A 152 -28.26 -9.01 7.19
CA PRO A 152 -29.46 -8.81 6.38
C PRO A 152 -29.63 -9.92 5.34
N TYR A 153 -30.87 -10.44 5.22
CA TYR A 153 -31.18 -11.51 4.27
C TYR A 153 -30.82 -11.15 2.82
N ALA A 154 -30.99 -9.88 2.43
CA ALA A 154 -30.62 -9.39 1.11
C ALA A 154 -29.10 -9.52 0.84
N ASP A 155 -28.27 -9.24 1.84
CA ASP A 155 -26.81 -9.35 1.73
C ASP A 155 -26.38 -10.82 1.59
N ILE A 156 -27.01 -11.73 2.33
CA ILE A 156 -26.78 -13.18 2.19
C ILE A 156 -27.14 -13.64 0.77
N ARG A 157 -28.33 -13.27 0.28
CA ARG A 157 -28.80 -13.66 -1.06
C ARG A 157 -27.90 -13.13 -2.17
N GLU A 158 -27.42 -11.90 -2.03
CA GLU A 158 -26.47 -11.33 -2.99
C GLU A 158 -25.10 -12.01 -2.91
N ALA A 159 -24.61 -12.32 -1.71
CA ALA A 159 -23.38 -13.08 -1.53
C ALA A 159 -23.46 -14.48 -2.15
N GLU A 160 -24.57 -15.20 -1.93
CA GLU A 160 -24.83 -16.51 -2.56
C GLU A 160 -24.83 -16.43 -4.09
N ARG A 161 -25.47 -15.39 -4.66
CA ARG A 161 -25.51 -15.16 -6.11
C ARG A 161 -24.10 -14.94 -6.67
N ARG A 162 -23.31 -14.07 -6.05
CA ARG A 162 -21.93 -13.76 -6.46
C ARG A 162 -20.98 -14.96 -6.32
N ILE A 163 -21.12 -15.74 -5.24
CA ILE A 163 -20.40 -17.01 -5.07
C ILE A 163 -20.75 -17.98 -6.20
N LYS A 164 -22.03 -18.10 -6.54
CA LYS A 164 -22.45 -18.97 -7.64
C LYS A 164 -21.82 -18.55 -8.97
N ILE A 165 -21.90 -17.26 -9.33
CA ILE A 165 -21.28 -16.73 -10.55
C ILE A 165 -19.79 -17.02 -10.59
N THR A 166 -19.09 -16.78 -9.48
CA THR A 166 -17.65 -17.03 -9.36
C THR A 166 -17.31 -18.50 -9.59
N LEU A 167 -18.06 -19.43 -9.00
CA LEU A 167 -17.84 -20.87 -9.15
C LEU A 167 -18.20 -21.38 -10.54
N ASP A 168 -19.32 -20.91 -11.12
CA ASP A 168 -19.72 -21.24 -12.48
C ASP A 168 -18.64 -20.78 -13.50
N ASN A 169 -18.13 -19.55 -13.31
CA ASN A 169 -17.05 -19.02 -14.14
C ASN A 169 -15.74 -19.80 -13.96
N ALA A 170 -15.41 -20.18 -12.72
CA ALA A 170 -14.21 -20.95 -12.41
C ALA A 170 -14.22 -22.33 -13.11
N GLU A 171 -15.36 -23.00 -13.20
CA GLU A 171 -15.49 -24.28 -13.91
C GLU A 171 -15.15 -24.12 -15.41
N ILE A 172 -15.76 -23.14 -16.07
CA ILE A 172 -15.54 -22.87 -17.50
C ILE A 172 -14.10 -22.38 -17.74
N PHE A 173 -13.57 -21.52 -16.87
CA PHE A 173 -12.20 -21.00 -16.96
C PHE A 173 -11.17 -22.12 -16.86
N LEU A 174 -11.35 -23.08 -15.94
CA LEU A 174 -10.42 -24.20 -15.79
C LEU A 174 -10.36 -25.06 -17.06
N GLU A 175 -11.53 -25.40 -17.62
CA GLU A 175 -11.61 -26.21 -18.84
C GLU A 175 -10.89 -25.53 -20.01
N ARG A 176 -11.15 -24.24 -20.21
CA ARG A 176 -10.54 -23.45 -21.29
C ARG A 176 -9.05 -23.15 -21.06
N SER A 177 -8.56 -23.32 -19.84
CA SER A 177 -7.16 -23.04 -19.46
C SER A 177 -6.22 -24.24 -19.60
N LYS A 178 -6.71 -25.46 -19.86
CA LYS A 178 -5.90 -26.70 -19.84
C LYS A 178 -4.64 -26.70 -20.72
N ASN A 179 -4.61 -25.91 -21.80
CA ASN A 179 -3.48 -25.83 -22.73
C ASN A 179 -2.85 -24.42 -22.78
N LYS A 180 -3.10 -23.61 -21.75
CA LYS A 180 -2.59 -22.24 -21.65
C LYS A 180 -1.27 -22.23 -20.89
N SER A 181 -0.45 -21.20 -21.13
CA SER A 181 0.89 -21.08 -20.55
C SER A 181 0.90 -20.67 -19.07
N PHE A 182 -0.23 -20.20 -18.53
CA PHE A 182 -0.37 -19.76 -17.16
C PHE A 182 -1.02 -20.83 -16.27
N ILE A 183 -0.72 -20.80 -14.98
CA ILE A 183 -1.36 -21.63 -13.97
C ILE A 183 -2.72 -21.00 -13.58
N PRO A 184 -3.85 -21.70 -13.69
CA PRO A 184 -5.16 -21.16 -13.33
C PRO A 184 -5.37 -21.17 -11.81
N TYR A 185 -5.83 -20.06 -11.27
CA TYR A 185 -6.19 -19.88 -9.86
C TYR A 185 -7.71 -19.71 -9.77
N GLY A 186 -8.38 -20.55 -8.97
CA GLY A 186 -9.82 -20.43 -8.73
C GLY A 186 -10.10 -19.50 -7.54
N VAL A 187 -11.15 -18.68 -7.58
CA VAL A 187 -11.46 -17.76 -6.47
C VAL A 187 -12.52 -18.35 -5.54
N ALA A 188 -12.16 -18.49 -4.26
CA ALA A 188 -13.09 -18.81 -3.19
C ALA A 188 -13.56 -17.51 -2.50
N HIS A 189 -14.86 -17.25 -2.60
CA HIS A 189 -15.58 -16.28 -1.78
C HIS A 189 -16.45 -16.97 -0.74
N GLY A 190 -16.83 -16.20 0.28
CA GLY A 190 -17.75 -16.63 1.33
C GLY A 190 -18.22 -15.44 2.15
N PHE A 191 -19.38 -15.59 2.79
CA PHE A 191 -19.93 -14.66 3.77
C PHE A 191 -19.94 -15.24 5.21
N SER A 192 -19.46 -16.47 5.37
CA SER A 192 -19.27 -17.21 6.63
C SER A 192 -18.21 -18.29 6.45
N LYS A 193 -17.69 -18.88 7.53
CA LYS A 193 -16.75 -20.02 7.44
C LYS A 193 -17.28 -21.16 6.57
N ASP A 194 -18.52 -21.59 6.80
CA ASP A 194 -19.13 -22.69 6.04
C ASP A 194 -19.23 -22.38 4.55
N SER A 195 -19.58 -21.15 4.19
CA SER A 195 -19.63 -20.75 2.78
C SER A 195 -18.24 -20.77 2.11
N PHE A 196 -17.19 -20.35 2.82
CA PHE A 196 -15.81 -20.45 2.34
C PHE A 196 -15.36 -21.91 2.19
N ILE A 197 -15.64 -22.76 3.19
CA ILE A 197 -15.34 -24.20 3.13
C ILE A 197 -16.00 -24.82 1.90
N ASN A 198 -17.27 -24.49 1.65
CA ASN A 198 -18.00 -24.99 0.49
C ASN A 198 -17.39 -24.51 -0.85
N SER A 199 -16.99 -23.25 -0.94
CA SER A 199 -16.30 -22.71 -2.12
C SER A 199 -14.97 -23.41 -2.38
N VAL A 200 -14.13 -23.59 -1.34
CA VAL A 200 -12.84 -24.28 -1.46
C VAL A 200 -13.04 -25.73 -1.92
N LYS A 201 -13.94 -26.48 -1.27
CA LYS A 201 -14.22 -27.88 -1.64
C LYS A 201 -14.71 -28.02 -3.08
N LYS A 202 -15.54 -27.09 -3.56
CA LYS A 202 -16.02 -27.10 -4.95
C LYS A 202 -14.88 -26.85 -5.94
N LEU A 203 -14.01 -25.88 -5.67
CA LEU A 203 -12.84 -25.61 -6.51
C LEU A 203 -11.87 -26.79 -6.53
N GLU A 204 -11.62 -27.42 -5.39
CA GLU A 204 -10.81 -28.64 -5.31
C GLU A 204 -11.43 -29.79 -6.11
N ALA A 205 -12.76 -29.96 -6.02
CA ALA A 205 -13.48 -30.97 -6.80
C ALA A 205 -13.44 -30.71 -8.32
N MET A 206 -13.38 -29.44 -8.75
CA MET A 206 -13.12 -29.08 -10.16
C MET A 206 -11.70 -29.43 -10.61
N GLY A 207 -10.75 -29.52 -9.67
CA GLY A 207 -9.34 -29.85 -9.94
C GLY A 207 -8.37 -28.68 -9.73
N TYR A 208 -8.81 -27.57 -9.12
CA TYR A 208 -7.89 -26.49 -8.75
C TYR A 208 -6.93 -26.94 -7.65
N THR A 209 -5.65 -26.61 -7.84
CA THR A 209 -4.58 -26.75 -6.83
C THR A 209 -4.14 -25.40 -6.27
N HIS A 210 -4.49 -24.30 -6.93
CA HIS A 210 -4.22 -22.95 -6.49
C HIS A 210 -5.56 -22.24 -6.31
N ILE A 211 -5.84 -21.81 -5.08
CA ILE A 211 -7.11 -21.18 -4.72
C ILE A 211 -6.84 -19.81 -4.12
N THR A 212 -7.48 -18.80 -4.67
CA THR A 212 -7.46 -17.43 -4.19
C THR A 212 -8.56 -17.22 -3.15
N ILE A 213 -8.20 -16.75 -1.95
CA ILE A 213 -9.16 -16.34 -0.90
C ILE A 213 -9.49 -14.86 -1.11
N GLY A 214 -10.68 -14.60 -1.64
CA GLY A 214 -11.14 -13.26 -1.98
C GLY A 214 -12.11 -12.65 -0.96
N GLY A 215 -12.38 -11.35 -1.06
CA GLY A 215 -13.42 -10.66 -0.28
C GLY A 215 -13.03 -10.22 1.14
N MET A 216 -11.87 -10.67 1.63
CA MET A 216 -11.45 -10.47 3.02
C MET A 216 -10.71 -9.15 3.28
N VAL A 217 -10.63 -8.22 2.32
CA VAL A 217 -9.88 -6.95 2.43
C VAL A 217 -10.32 -6.10 3.64
N LYS A 218 -11.61 -6.17 4.02
CA LYS A 218 -12.19 -5.43 5.16
C LYS A 218 -12.18 -6.20 6.48
N SER A 219 -11.79 -7.47 6.47
CA SER A 219 -11.76 -8.32 7.67
C SER A 219 -10.78 -7.79 8.71
N LYS A 220 -10.95 -8.16 10.00
CA LYS A 220 -9.92 -7.92 11.02
C LYS A 220 -8.88 -9.05 10.99
N THR A 221 -7.72 -8.82 11.60
CA THR A 221 -6.66 -9.85 11.67
C THR A 221 -7.14 -11.15 12.31
N PRO A 222 -7.81 -11.15 13.48
CA PRO A 222 -8.25 -12.40 14.11
C PRO A 222 -9.22 -13.18 13.22
N ASP A 223 -10.17 -12.49 12.58
CA ASP A 223 -11.18 -13.11 11.73
C ASP A 223 -10.56 -13.77 10.49
N LEU A 224 -9.54 -13.14 9.88
CA LEU A 224 -8.82 -13.73 8.74
C LEU A 224 -8.00 -14.96 9.17
N LEU A 225 -7.28 -14.87 10.29
CA LEU A 225 -6.45 -15.99 10.76
C LEU A 225 -7.30 -17.20 11.13
N ASP A 226 -8.41 -16.97 11.83
CA ASP A 226 -9.37 -17.99 12.22
C ASP A 226 -10.03 -18.67 11.00
N LEU A 227 -10.34 -17.91 9.94
CA LEU A 227 -10.76 -18.49 8.66
C LEU A 227 -9.66 -19.36 8.03
N LEU A 228 -8.42 -18.85 7.95
CA LEU A 228 -7.31 -19.56 7.32
C LEU A 228 -6.94 -20.85 8.06
N GLU A 229 -6.98 -20.84 9.40
CA GLU A 229 -6.79 -22.06 10.21
C GLU A 229 -7.87 -23.09 9.88
N THR A 230 -9.14 -22.67 9.84
CA THR A 230 -10.26 -23.55 9.47
C THR A 230 -10.09 -24.13 8.06
N LEU A 231 -9.67 -23.32 7.09
CA LEU A 231 -9.45 -23.77 5.71
C LEU A 231 -8.21 -24.67 5.57
N SER A 232 -7.18 -24.44 6.40
CA SER A 232 -5.98 -25.25 6.44
C SER A 232 -6.26 -26.69 6.88
N ASP A 233 -7.23 -26.89 7.77
CA ASP A 233 -7.58 -28.23 8.29
C ASP A 233 -8.39 -29.06 7.29
N ILE A 234 -9.05 -28.41 6.32
CA ILE A 234 -9.98 -29.08 5.38
C ILE A 234 -9.45 -29.18 3.95
N LYS A 235 -8.48 -28.35 3.57
CA LYS A 235 -7.93 -28.34 2.21
C LYS A 235 -7.17 -29.64 1.93
N ASN A 236 -7.04 -29.97 0.65
CA ASN A 236 -6.13 -31.02 0.21
C ASN A 236 -4.66 -30.62 0.43
N ASP A 237 -3.79 -31.61 0.60
CA ASP A 237 -2.34 -31.39 0.81
C ASP A 237 -1.68 -30.57 -0.30
N LYS A 238 -2.14 -30.76 -1.54
CA LYS A 238 -1.62 -30.08 -2.74
C LYS A 238 -2.20 -28.68 -2.94
N THR A 239 -3.22 -28.29 -2.19
CA THR A 239 -3.88 -27.00 -2.35
C THR A 239 -3.04 -25.90 -1.72
N GLU A 240 -2.74 -24.88 -2.51
CA GLU A 240 -2.05 -23.67 -2.10
C GLU A 240 -2.99 -22.47 -2.15
N PHE A 241 -2.88 -21.59 -1.16
CA PHE A 241 -3.69 -20.38 -1.09
C PHE A 241 -2.95 -19.12 -1.55
N HIS A 242 -3.70 -18.25 -2.23
CA HIS A 242 -3.34 -16.86 -2.49
C HIS A 242 -4.30 -15.92 -1.74
N LEU A 243 -3.80 -14.93 -1.00
CA LEU A 243 -4.66 -13.91 -0.37
C LEU A 243 -4.84 -12.70 -1.30
N LEU A 244 -6.08 -12.45 -1.74
CA LEU A 244 -6.38 -11.38 -2.69
C LEU A 244 -6.60 -10.04 -2.00
N GLY A 245 -5.81 -9.03 -2.36
CA GLY A 245 -5.91 -7.65 -1.90
C GLY A 245 -5.56 -7.42 -0.43
N ILE A 246 -5.07 -8.43 0.29
CA ILE A 246 -4.77 -8.36 1.72
C ILE A 246 -3.50 -9.12 2.10
N CYS A 247 -2.55 -8.39 2.68
CA CYS A 247 -1.35 -8.96 3.30
C CYS A 247 -0.95 -8.14 4.52
N ARG A 248 -1.01 -8.77 5.71
CA ARG A 248 -0.46 -8.23 6.95
C ARG A 248 0.85 -8.95 7.22
N PHE A 249 1.95 -8.30 6.86
CA PHE A 249 3.27 -8.93 6.75
C PHE A 249 3.74 -9.57 8.06
N GLU A 250 3.34 -9.02 9.21
CA GLU A 250 3.62 -9.58 10.53
C GLU A 250 3.02 -10.98 10.75
N ASN A 251 2.01 -11.38 9.96
CA ASN A 251 1.32 -12.67 10.08
C ASN A 251 1.77 -13.71 9.04
N ILE A 252 2.80 -13.42 8.24
CA ILE A 252 3.37 -14.37 7.26
C ILE A 252 3.66 -15.76 7.86
N PRO A 253 4.23 -15.90 9.07
CA PRO A 253 4.45 -17.21 9.67
C PRO A 253 3.16 -18.04 9.77
N THR A 254 2.07 -17.43 10.22
CA THR A 254 0.76 -18.08 10.33
C THR A 254 0.17 -18.37 8.95
N TYR A 255 0.30 -17.44 8.00
CA TYR A 255 -0.15 -17.65 6.62
C TYR A 255 0.50 -18.88 6.00
N VAL A 256 1.82 -19.00 6.08
CA VAL A 256 2.57 -20.15 5.54
C VAL A 256 2.14 -21.44 6.22
N LYS A 257 1.94 -21.43 7.55
CA LYS A 257 1.43 -22.59 8.29
C LYS A 257 0.05 -23.04 7.79
N CYS A 258 -0.80 -22.10 7.40
CA CYS A 258 -2.14 -22.37 6.87
C CYS A 258 -2.18 -22.72 5.37
N GLY A 259 -1.02 -22.89 4.73
CA GLY A 259 -0.92 -23.23 3.30
C GLY A 259 -1.02 -22.05 2.34
N VAL A 260 -0.90 -20.81 2.83
CA VAL A 260 -0.80 -19.63 1.97
C VAL A 260 0.62 -19.53 1.41
N THR A 261 0.74 -19.55 0.08
CA THR A 261 2.02 -19.44 -0.62
C THR A 261 2.22 -18.10 -1.31
N SER A 262 1.17 -17.27 -1.38
CA SER A 262 1.28 -15.91 -1.90
C SER A 262 0.18 -14.96 -1.41
N ALA A 263 0.43 -13.66 -1.54
CA ALA A 263 -0.57 -12.62 -1.33
C ALA A 263 -0.24 -11.40 -2.17
N ASP A 264 -1.24 -10.61 -2.49
CA ASP A 264 -1.05 -9.27 -3.05
C ASP A 264 -1.51 -8.17 -2.09
N SER A 265 -0.84 -7.01 -2.15
CA SER A 265 -1.31 -5.83 -1.42
C SER A 265 -0.63 -4.55 -1.87
N THR A 266 -1.42 -3.47 -1.98
CA THR A 266 -0.93 -2.09 -2.12
C THR A 266 -0.82 -1.36 -0.77
N SER A 267 -1.16 -2.03 0.33
CA SER A 267 -1.28 -1.40 1.66
C SER A 267 0.00 -0.68 2.14
N PRO A 268 1.22 -1.23 2.00
CA PRO A 268 2.43 -0.55 2.45
C PRO A 268 2.65 0.79 1.73
N LEU A 269 2.41 0.81 0.41
CA LEU A 269 2.47 2.01 -0.42
C LEU A 269 1.41 3.04 0.01
N LEU A 270 0.14 2.62 0.13
CA LEU A 270 -0.97 3.50 0.48
C LEU A 270 -0.84 4.08 1.90
N GLN A 271 -0.32 3.31 2.85
CA GLN A 271 -0.03 3.78 4.20
C GLN A 271 1.09 4.84 4.21
N GLY A 272 2.08 4.68 3.33
CA GLY A 272 3.04 5.73 3.04
C GLY A 272 2.34 6.98 2.49
N ILE A 273 1.60 6.85 1.39
CA ILE A 273 1.00 7.98 0.67
C ILE A 273 -0.03 8.75 1.50
N LYS A 274 -0.97 8.04 2.14
CA LYS A 274 -2.17 8.63 2.77
C LYS A 274 -2.03 8.81 4.27
N ALA A 275 -1.45 7.83 4.97
CA ALA A 275 -1.36 7.85 6.44
C ALA A 275 -0.03 8.45 6.96
N GLY A 276 0.94 8.70 6.08
CA GLY A 276 2.25 9.21 6.47
C GLY A 276 3.09 8.23 7.28
N LYS A 277 2.78 6.93 7.16
CA LYS A 277 3.58 5.89 7.81
C LYS A 277 4.90 5.71 7.08
N TYR A 278 5.97 5.64 7.86
CA TYR A 278 7.31 5.27 7.41
C TYR A 278 7.68 3.96 8.10
N TYR A 279 8.06 2.95 7.32
CA TYR A 279 8.42 1.65 7.85
C TYR A 279 9.92 1.54 8.06
N GLU A 280 10.30 0.91 9.15
CA GLU A 280 11.66 0.59 9.53
C GLU A 280 11.73 -0.91 9.72
N PHE A 281 12.80 -1.54 9.24
CA PHE A 281 13.07 -2.93 9.54
C PHE A 281 14.17 -3.00 10.60
N ASN A 282 13.91 -3.79 11.65
CA ASN A 282 14.92 -4.11 12.64
C ASN A 282 15.44 -5.52 12.38
N ASP A 283 16.69 -5.60 11.96
CA ASP A 283 17.35 -6.86 11.61
C ASP A 283 17.65 -7.72 12.86
N GLU A 284 17.74 -7.14 14.06
CA GLU A 284 18.07 -7.91 15.28
C GLU A 284 16.88 -8.76 15.78
N VAL A 285 15.66 -8.23 15.63
CA VAL A 285 14.42 -8.92 16.06
C VAL A 285 13.54 -9.35 14.88
N HIS A 286 14.04 -9.14 13.65
CA HIS A 286 13.33 -9.40 12.39
C HIS A 286 11.92 -8.84 12.30
N ASP A 287 11.69 -7.64 12.84
CA ASP A 287 10.37 -7.02 12.92
C ASP A 287 10.28 -5.69 12.14
N ILE A 288 9.06 -5.30 11.78
CA ILE A 288 8.76 -4.02 11.14
C ILE A 288 8.22 -3.03 12.17
N PHE A 289 8.90 -1.91 12.31
CA PHE A 289 8.45 -0.79 13.11
C PHE A 289 7.78 0.27 12.24
N GLN A 290 6.70 0.84 12.76
CA GLN A 290 5.96 1.90 12.08
C GLN A 290 6.22 3.24 12.78
N ALA A 291 6.89 4.15 12.08
CA ALA A 291 7.01 5.54 12.50
C ALA A 291 6.00 6.43 11.76
N LEU A 292 5.60 7.54 12.39
CA LEU A 292 4.96 8.63 11.66
C LEU A 292 6.05 9.52 11.09
N SER A 293 6.07 9.65 9.77
CA SER A 293 6.97 10.59 9.12
C SER A 293 6.64 12.02 9.52
N ILE A 294 7.66 12.87 9.51
CA ILE A 294 7.53 14.32 9.65
C ILE A 294 6.56 14.86 8.59
N ARG A 295 5.65 15.75 9.01
CA ARG A 295 4.66 16.41 8.15
C ARG A 295 5.03 17.87 7.96
N ILE A 296 5.10 18.30 6.70
CA ILE A 296 5.35 19.69 6.32
C ILE A 296 4.40 20.01 5.16
N ARG A 297 3.13 20.26 5.47
CA ARG A 297 2.14 20.66 4.47
C ARG A 297 2.61 21.94 3.79
N GLN A 298 2.39 22.09 2.49
CA GLN A 298 2.85 23.30 1.81
C GLN A 298 1.96 24.49 2.20
N CYS A 299 2.56 25.63 2.56
CA CYS A 299 1.79 26.80 3.00
C CYS A 299 0.80 27.25 1.93
N ASP A 300 1.20 27.23 0.66
CA ASP A 300 0.43 27.59 -0.52
C ASP A 300 -0.65 26.56 -0.92
N HIS A 301 -0.69 25.39 -0.27
CA HIS A 301 -1.71 24.39 -0.54
C HIS A 301 -3.09 24.89 -0.07
N GLN A 302 -4.13 24.70 -0.89
CA GLN A 302 -5.49 25.21 -0.65
C GLN A 302 -6.03 24.88 0.76
N ASN A 303 -5.82 23.65 1.24
CA ASN A 303 -6.26 23.24 2.58
C ASN A 303 -5.55 24.00 3.71
N VAL A 304 -4.27 24.36 3.54
CA VAL A 304 -3.52 25.14 4.52
C VAL A 304 -3.96 26.60 4.46
N GLN A 305 -4.15 27.16 3.27
CA GLN A 305 -4.69 28.51 3.08
C GLN A 305 -6.07 28.67 3.75
N LYS A 306 -7.00 27.74 3.52
CA LYS A 306 -8.31 27.73 4.19
C LYS A 306 -8.20 27.69 5.71
N LEU A 307 -7.23 26.93 6.25
CA LEU A 307 -6.98 26.87 7.70
C LEU A 307 -6.41 28.20 8.21
N ILE A 308 -5.48 28.82 7.50
CA ILE A 308 -4.90 30.13 7.84
C ILE A 308 -5.99 31.20 7.87
N ASP A 309 -6.86 31.22 6.86
CA ASP A 309 -7.95 32.20 6.76
C ASP A 309 -8.96 32.03 7.90
N LYS A 310 -9.31 30.78 8.22
CA LYS A 310 -10.25 30.45 9.29
C LYS A 310 -9.71 30.77 10.69
N HIS A 311 -8.42 30.54 10.93
CA HIS A 311 -7.79 30.64 12.26
C HIS A 311 -6.78 31.79 12.35
N ARG A 312 -7.01 32.87 11.60
CA ARG A 312 -6.03 33.96 11.43
C ARG A 312 -5.58 34.57 12.76
N THR A 313 -6.53 34.84 13.66
CA THR A 313 -6.28 35.43 14.98
C THR A 313 -5.61 34.44 15.92
N ASP A 314 -6.07 33.18 15.92
CA ASP A 314 -5.50 32.12 16.76
C ASP A 314 -4.02 31.87 16.43
N ILE A 315 -3.69 31.81 15.13
CA ILE A 315 -2.31 31.65 14.65
C ILE A 315 -1.45 32.83 15.13
N ARG A 316 -1.94 34.07 15.06
CA ARG A 316 -1.19 35.24 15.53
C ARG A 316 -0.91 35.17 17.02
N ASN A 317 -1.93 34.88 17.81
CA ASN A 317 -1.79 34.74 19.25
C ASN A 317 -0.80 33.60 19.60
N LEU A 318 -0.86 32.50 18.86
CA LEU A 318 0.07 31.38 19.03
C LEU A 318 1.50 31.76 18.66
N VAL A 319 1.73 32.47 17.57
CA VAL A 319 3.06 32.97 17.17
C VAL A 319 3.63 33.89 18.25
N THR A 320 2.86 34.86 18.75
CA THR A 320 3.29 35.74 19.84
C THR A 320 3.65 34.95 21.10
N ARG A 321 2.84 33.96 21.47
CA ARG A 321 3.14 33.07 22.60
C ARG A 321 4.44 32.30 22.40
N MET A 322 4.64 31.74 21.20
CA MET A 322 5.86 31.01 20.86
C MET A 322 7.10 31.90 20.93
N ILE A 323 7.02 33.18 20.53
CA ILE A 323 8.10 34.15 20.69
C ILE A 323 8.44 34.34 22.18
N ASN A 324 7.42 34.65 23.00
CA ASN A 324 7.60 34.92 24.43
C ASN A 324 8.17 33.72 25.21
N HIS A 325 7.88 32.50 24.77
CA HIS A 325 8.33 31.26 25.40
C HIS A 325 9.62 30.70 24.77
N ASN A 326 10.26 31.43 23.85
CA ASN A 326 11.44 30.98 23.14
C ASN A 326 11.22 29.62 22.42
N GLU A 327 10.08 29.47 21.75
CA GLU A 327 9.68 28.29 20.96
C GLU A 327 9.89 28.48 19.44
N ILE A 328 10.30 29.66 18.99
CA ILE A 328 10.82 29.91 17.63
C ILE A 328 12.15 30.68 17.67
N ASP A 329 12.98 30.56 16.62
CA ASP A 329 14.28 31.25 16.51
C ASP A 329 14.29 32.39 15.48
N ILE A 330 13.17 32.63 14.80
CA ILE A 330 13.04 33.66 13.76
C ILE A 330 12.20 34.83 14.26
N ASP A 331 12.54 36.03 13.82
CA ASP A 331 11.78 37.23 14.15
C ASP A 331 10.49 37.32 13.32
N LEU A 332 9.37 37.18 14.00
CA LEU A 332 8.02 37.37 13.46
C LEU A 332 7.23 38.44 14.23
N ALA A 333 7.90 39.24 15.06
CA ALA A 333 7.27 40.27 15.88
C ALA A 333 6.82 41.50 15.06
N ASN A 334 7.24 41.60 13.80
CA ASN A 334 6.85 42.68 12.92
C ASN A 334 5.33 42.63 12.60
N ASN A 335 4.59 43.60 13.14
CA ASN A 335 3.15 43.74 12.96
C ASN A 335 2.70 43.98 11.51
N ALA A 336 3.60 44.39 10.61
CA ALA A 336 3.31 44.57 9.19
C ALA A 336 3.23 43.24 8.41
N LEU A 337 3.79 42.14 8.95
CA LEU A 337 3.69 40.83 8.31
C LEU A 337 2.24 40.38 8.29
N SER A 338 1.78 39.75 7.19
CA SER A 338 0.48 39.08 7.15
C SER A 338 0.55 37.72 7.87
N THR A 339 -0.59 37.13 8.24
CA THR A 339 -0.57 35.82 8.93
C THR A 339 -0.03 34.74 7.99
N ASN A 340 -0.37 34.86 6.71
CA ASN A 340 0.15 34.01 5.66
C ASN A 340 1.68 34.10 5.56
N GLU A 341 2.23 35.32 5.59
CA GLU A 341 3.66 35.57 5.57
C GLU A 341 4.36 34.98 6.81
N CYS A 342 3.77 35.12 8.00
CA CYS A 342 4.30 34.46 9.21
C CYS A 342 4.38 32.94 9.04
N VAL A 343 3.30 32.31 8.57
CA VAL A 343 3.27 30.85 8.35
C VAL A 343 4.25 30.43 7.26
N LYS A 344 4.41 31.23 6.19
CA LYS A 344 5.36 30.96 5.11
C LYS A 344 6.81 31.04 5.58
N ARG A 345 7.13 31.98 6.45
CA ARG A 345 8.46 32.09 7.08
C ARG A 345 8.76 30.93 8.02
N LEU A 346 7.78 30.49 8.81
CA LEU A 346 7.90 29.28 9.64
C LEU A 346 8.13 28.03 8.78
N GLU A 347 7.41 27.90 7.65
CA GLU A 347 7.63 26.81 6.69
C GLU A 347 9.07 26.82 6.18
N THR A 348 9.55 27.98 5.75
CA THR A 348 10.88 28.16 5.16
C THR A 348 11.99 27.87 6.17
N ASP A 349 11.85 28.37 7.41
CA ASP A 349 12.78 28.09 8.51
C ASP A 349 12.84 26.58 8.82
N CYS A 350 11.67 25.93 8.93
CA CYS A 350 11.57 24.49 9.16
C CYS A 350 12.28 23.68 8.07
N ILE A 351 12.04 24.00 6.79
CA ILE A 351 12.66 23.29 5.66
C ILE A 351 14.18 23.50 5.66
N ASN A 352 14.65 24.73 5.81
CA ASN A 352 16.08 25.04 5.77
C ASN A 352 16.84 24.31 6.89
N LYS A 353 16.32 24.36 8.12
CA LYS A 353 16.93 23.65 9.26
C LYS A 353 16.88 22.15 9.09
N LEU A 354 15.79 21.59 8.55
CA LEU A 354 15.72 20.15 8.27
C LEU A 354 16.73 19.70 7.20
N ILE A 355 16.94 20.50 6.14
CA ILE A 355 17.95 20.23 5.12
C ILE A 355 19.36 20.29 5.73
N GLU A 356 19.64 21.30 6.56
CA GLU A 356 20.92 21.44 7.24
C GLU A 356 21.17 20.31 8.24
N TYR A 357 20.16 19.94 9.03
CA TYR A 357 20.21 18.82 9.96
C TYR A 357 20.45 17.50 9.21
N ASP A 358 19.72 17.27 8.12
CA ASP A 358 19.93 16.09 7.28
C ASP A 358 21.37 16.06 6.74
N LYS A 359 21.94 17.19 6.33
CA LYS A 359 23.31 17.24 5.83
C LYS A 359 24.39 17.05 6.90
N THR A 360 24.21 17.62 8.09
CA THR A 360 25.28 17.80 9.08
C THR A 360 25.11 16.96 10.35
N GLY A 361 23.88 16.58 10.69
CA GLY A 361 23.51 16.01 12.00
C GLY A 361 23.59 17.00 13.17
N LEU A 362 23.87 18.28 12.91
CA LEU A 362 24.03 19.32 13.94
C LEU A 362 22.73 20.11 14.18
N HIS A 363 22.65 20.82 15.30
CA HIS A 363 21.52 21.72 15.63
C HIS A 363 20.15 21.04 15.74
N PHE A 364 20.12 19.83 16.32
CA PHE A 364 18.89 19.06 16.56
C PHE A 364 17.79 19.87 17.23
N GLU A 365 18.08 20.54 18.36
CA GLU A 365 17.07 21.27 19.13
C GLU A 365 16.46 22.43 18.32
N ALA A 366 17.27 23.19 17.59
CA ALA A 366 16.78 24.27 16.72
C ALA A 366 15.89 23.74 15.58
N THR A 367 16.28 22.60 14.99
CA THR A 367 15.51 21.93 13.93
C THR A 367 14.17 21.42 14.44
N PHE A 368 14.18 20.73 15.58
CA PHE A 368 12.97 20.22 16.21
C PHE A 368 12.04 21.37 16.64
N LYS A 369 12.60 22.45 17.17
CA LYS A 369 11.87 23.68 17.53
C LYS A 369 11.16 24.29 16.32
N ALA A 370 11.87 24.48 15.20
CA ALA A 370 11.29 25.00 13.95
C ALA A 370 10.19 24.10 13.37
N LEU A 371 10.41 22.77 13.39
CA LEU A 371 9.42 21.81 12.95
C LEU A 371 8.14 21.86 13.79
N MET A 372 8.28 21.86 15.12
CA MET A 372 7.13 21.91 16.01
C MET A 372 6.38 23.24 15.91
N ALA A 373 7.07 24.35 15.69
CA ALA A 373 6.43 25.64 15.45
C ALA A 373 5.57 25.63 14.18
N TYR A 374 6.07 25.01 13.11
CA TYR A 374 5.31 24.89 11.86
C TYR A 374 4.11 23.93 11.96
N GLU A 375 4.29 22.79 12.63
CA GLU A 375 3.21 21.82 12.89
C GLU A 375 2.08 22.48 13.68
N LYS A 376 2.42 23.25 14.73
CA LYS A 376 1.46 23.98 15.56
C LYS A 376 0.58 24.95 14.76
N VAL A 377 1.16 25.74 13.86
CA VAL A 377 0.38 26.73 13.08
C VAL A 377 -0.38 26.12 11.90
N THR A 378 -0.15 24.85 11.58
CA THR A 378 -0.82 24.16 10.47
C THR A 378 -1.77 23.04 10.90
N THR A 379 -1.83 22.70 12.19
CA THR A 379 -2.71 21.66 12.74
C THR A 379 -3.79 22.27 13.63
N THR A 380 -5.05 22.01 13.27
CA THR A 380 -6.23 22.61 13.92
C THR A 380 -6.29 22.39 15.43
N ASP A 381 -5.86 21.21 15.92
CA ASP A 381 -5.90 20.90 17.36
C ASP A 381 -5.00 21.82 18.21
N TYR A 382 -4.00 22.51 17.62
CA TYR A 382 -3.20 23.53 18.31
C TYR A 382 -3.79 24.94 18.22
N LEU A 383 -4.79 25.16 17.36
CA LEU A 383 -5.37 26.47 17.06
C LEU A 383 -6.74 26.68 17.72
N THR A 384 -7.47 25.60 17.98
CA THR A 384 -8.73 25.67 18.72
C THR A 384 -8.48 25.95 20.21
N GLY A 385 -9.47 26.50 20.91
CA GLY A 385 -9.44 26.83 22.36
C GLY A 385 -9.19 25.62 23.28
N GLU A 386 -9.64 25.68 24.54
CA GLU A 386 -9.28 24.73 25.61
C GLU A 386 -9.08 23.28 25.14
N ILE A 387 -7.80 22.88 25.06
CA ILE A 387 -7.41 21.53 24.67
C ILE A 387 -7.76 20.61 25.84
N THR A 388 -8.65 19.64 25.59
CA THR A 388 -8.96 18.62 26.59
C THR A 388 -7.70 17.84 26.98
N GLN A 389 -7.62 17.34 28.22
CA GLN A 389 -6.47 16.54 28.66
C GLN A 389 -6.18 15.35 27.74
N ALA A 390 -7.23 14.72 27.21
CA ALA A 390 -7.11 13.61 26.26
C ALA A 390 -6.43 14.03 24.95
N LYS A 391 -6.83 15.18 24.38
CA LYS A 391 -6.19 15.74 23.18
C LYS A 391 -4.75 16.16 23.44
N GLN A 392 -4.48 16.78 24.59
CA GLN A 392 -3.13 17.16 24.97
C GLN A 392 -2.19 15.94 25.07
N ALA A 393 -2.68 14.82 25.62
CA ALA A 393 -1.93 13.57 25.67
C ALA A 393 -1.61 13.01 24.28
N ILE A 394 -2.57 13.08 23.34
CA ILE A 394 -2.34 12.68 21.93
C ILE A 394 -1.27 13.54 21.28
N LEU A 395 -1.37 14.88 21.38
CA LEU A 395 -0.40 15.81 20.80
C LEU A 395 1.00 15.62 21.40
N ASN A 396 1.10 15.38 22.71
CA ASN A 396 2.38 15.09 23.35
C ASN A 396 3.00 13.78 22.84
N LYS A 397 2.17 12.74 22.63
CA LYS A 397 2.62 11.47 22.06
C LYS A 397 3.10 11.62 20.62
N GLU A 398 2.40 12.41 19.81
CA GLU A 398 2.81 12.71 18.43
C GLU A 398 4.11 13.53 18.39
N LYS A 399 4.22 14.56 19.23
CA LYS A 399 5.45 15.34 19.41
C LYS A 399 6.63 14.44 19.78
N GLN A 400 6.45 13.50 20.71
CA GLN A 400 7.51 12.56 21.10
C GLN A 400 7.90 11.65 19.94
N LYS A 401 6.93 11.10 19.20
CA LYS A 401 7.22 10.28 18.01
C LYS A 401 8.02 11.03 16.96
N ILE A 402 7.69 12.30 16.71
CA ILE A 402 8.43 13.17 15.78
C ILE A 402 9.85 13.41 16.30
N LYS A 403 10.00 13.68 17.60
CA LYS A 403 11.31 13.87 18.25
C LYS A 403 12.18 12.63 18.07
N ASP A 404 11.64 11.45 18.36
CA ASP A 404 12.36 10.17 18.27
C ASP A 404 12.72 9.84 16.82
N PHE A 405 11.82 10.07 15.87
CA PHE A 405 12.09 9.86 14.45
C PHE A 405 13.22 10.76 13.95
N LEU A 406 13.17 12.06 14.26
CA LEU A 406 14.22 13.01 13.86
C LEU A 406 15.55 12.65 14.52
N PHE A 407 15.55 12.36 15.82
CA PHE A 407 16.76 12.03 16.59
C PHE A 407 17.45 10.76 16.10
N ARG A 408 16.68 9.68 15.90
CA ARG A 408 17.23 8.40 15.40
C ARG A 408 17.66 8.49 13.93
N SER A 409 17.10 9.43 13.17
CA SER A 409 17.40 9.64 11.76
C SER A 409 17.41 8.35 10.91
N PRO A 410 16.36 7.49 10.98
CA PRO A 410 16.41 6.14 10.43
C PRO A 410 16.64 6.10 8.91
N TRP A 411 16.23 7.16 8.21
CA TRP A 411 16.45 7.29 6.76
C TRP A 411 17.95 7.38 6.39
N LYS A 412 18.83 7.80 7.31
CA LYS A 412 20.28 7.81 7.07
C LYS A 412 20.89 6.42 6.99
N LEU A 413 20.30 5.48 7.70
CA LEU A 413 20.75 4.09 7.75
C LEU A 413 20.15 3.26 6.61
N CYS A 414 18.95 3.64 6.15
CA CYS A 414 18.25 2.95 5.09
C CYS A 414 18.98 3.02 3.73
N LYS A 415 19.07 1.88 3.04
CA LYS A 415 19.72 1.72 1.73
C LYS A 415 18.75 1.47 0.58
N CYS A 416 17.48 1.84 0.73
CA CYS A 416 16.46 1.56 -0.30
C CYS A 416 16.66 2.30 -1.63
N GLY A 417 17.53 3.32 -1.66
CA GLY A 417 17.76 4.22 -2.81
C GLY A 417 16.98 5.53 -2.72
N ILE A 418 15.77 5.51 -2.17
CA ILE A 418 14.97 6.73 -1.92
C ILE A 418 15.50 7.51 -0.71
N CYS A 419 15.67 6.84 0.43
CA CYS A 419 16.12 7.48 1.67
C CYS A 419 17.53 8.09 1.57
N GLU A 420 18.37 7.54 0.69
CA GLU A 420 19.73 8.02 0.45
C GLU A 420 19.76 9.43 -0.14
N SER A 421 18.66 9.84 -0.80
CA SER A 421 18.49 11.20 -1.32
C SER A 421 18.10 12.21 -0.23
N GLY A 422 18.01 11.79 1.03
CA GLY A 422 17.75 12.65 2.18
C GLY A 422 16.28 12.74 2.59
N ILE A 423 16.06 13.31 3.78
CA ILE A 423 14.75 13.33 4.46
C ILE A 423 13.65 13.98 3.63
N MET A 424 14.00 15.00 2.84
CA MET A 424 13.06 15.77 2.03
C MET A 424 12.37 14.93 0.94
N ASN A 425 12.85 13.71 0.68
CA ASN A 425 12.22 12.78 -0.25
C ASN A 425 11.19 11.84 0.40
N ILE A 426 11.11 11.81 1.72
CA ILE A 426 10.24 10.90 2.47
C ILE A 426 9.27 11.61 3.42
N ILE A 427 9.38 12.93 3.60
CA ILE A 427 8.43 13.70 4.43
C ILE A 427 7.01 13.72 3.86
N PHE A 428 6.01 13.90 4.72
CA PHE A 428 4.62 14.08 4.31
C PHE A 428 4.39 15.53 3.86
N ARG A 429 4.53 15.79 2.55
CA ARG A 429 4.52 17.15 1.99
C ARG A 429 3.79 17.29 0.66
N SER A 430 4.20 16.51 -0.32
CA SER A 430 3.71 16.59 -1.71
C SER A 430 3.42 15.20 -2.27
N ASN A 431 2.74 15.12 -3.42
CA ASN A 431 2.40 13.83 -4.03
C ASN A 431 3.65 12.96 -4.27
N GLN A 432 4.71 13.53 -4.85
CA GLN A 432 5.94 12.81 -5.17
C GLN A 432 6.67 12.32 -3.90
N THR A 433 6.82 13.16 -2.88
CA THR A 433 7.43 12.74 -1.59
C THR A 433 6.59 11.68 -0.87
N ASN A 434 5.26 11.80 -0.93
CA ASN A 434 4.34 10.83 -0.36
C ASN A 434 4.42 9.46 -1.06
N ARG A 435 4.51 9.44 -2.39
CA ARG A 435 4.71 8.22 -3.18
C ARG A 435 6.08 7.61 -2.93
N ARG A 436 7.15 8.40 -2.95
CA ARG A 436 8.51 7.94 -2.61
C ARG A 436 8.58 7.28 -1.23
N ARG A 437 7.96 7.86 -0.20
CA ARG A 437 7.83 7.21 1.12
C ARG A 437 7.08 5.88 1.06
N GLY A 438 5.98 5.81 0.31
CA GLY A 438 5.25 4.55 0.18
C GLY A 438 6.04 3.49 -0.61
N ILE A 439 6.82 3.88 -1.62
CA ILE A 439 7.72 2.98 -2.35
C ILE A 439 8.83 2.47 -1.41
N HIS A 440 9.39 3.33 -0.57
CA HIS A 440 10.29 2.89 0.51
C HIS A 440 9.63 1.81 1.38
N ASN A 441 8.36 1.96 1.77
CA ASN A 441 7.68 0.95 2.57
C ASN A 441 7.60 -0.42 1.84
N LEU A 442 7.49 -0.44 0.51
CA LEU A 442 7.53 -1.68 -0.28
C LEU A 442 8.86 -2.42 -0.12
N ALA A 443 9.99 -1.70 -0.15
CA ALA A 443 11.31 -2.29 0.08
C ALA A 443 11.40 -2.91 1.49
N ILE A 444 10.92 -2.20 2.50
CA ILE A 444 11.00 -2.63 3.90
C ILE A 444 10.14 -3.86 4.18
N VAL A 445 8.90 -3.91 3.68
CA VAL A 445 8.05 -5.10 3.89
C VAL A 445 8.60 -6.33 3.18
N THR A 446 9.26 -6.16 2.04
CA THR A 446 9.87 -7.27 1.30
C THR A 446 11.12 -7.78 1.99
N GLN A 447 11.96 -6.89 2.52
CA GLN A 447 13.10 -7.29 3.35
C GLN A 447 12.66 -8.12 4.56
N HIS A 448 11.64 -7.66 5.29
CA HIS A 448 11.07 -8.41 6.42
C HIS A 448 10.51 -9.77 5.99
N LYS A 449 9.67 -9.79 4.94
CA LYS A 449 9.09 -11.03 4.38
C LYS A 449 10.18 -12.04 4.03
N ASP A 450 11.25 -11.60 3.36
CA ASP A 450 12.36 -12.48 2.97
C ASP A 450 13.09 -13.06 4.19
N LYS A 451 13.34 -12.23 5.21
CA LYS A 451 13.95 -12.66 6.48
C LYS A 451 13.09 -13.67 7.23
N VAL A 452 11.80 -13.40 7.39
CA VAL A 452 10.85 -14.31 8.03
C VAL A 452 10.83 -15.67 7.31
N ILE A 453 10.85 -15.69 5.97
CA ILE A 453 10.85 -16.94 5.21
C ILE A 453 12.18 -17.70 5.33
N GLU A 454 13.32 -16.99 5.38
CA GLU A 454 14.64 -17.59 5.62
C GLU A 454 14.69 -18.29 6.98
N GLU A 455 14.14 -17.67 8.03
CA GLU A 455 14.05 -18.27 9.36
C GLU A 455 13.15 -19.49 9.41
N LEU A 456 11.97 -19.41 8.81
CA LEU A 456 11.03 -20.54 8.77
C LEU A 456 11.67 -21.74 8.07
N LYS A 457 12.38 -21.54 6.95
CA LYS A 457 13.14 -22.60 6.27
C LYS A 457 14.23 -23.21 7.17
N SER A 458 14.97 -22.36 7.87
CA SER A 458 16.04 -22.79 8.77
C SER A 458 15.52 -23.62 9.95
N ASN A 459 14.37 -23.23 10.51
CA ASN A 459 13.72 -23.95 11.59
C ASN A 459 13.15 -25.29 11.13
N THR A 460 12.54 -25.36 9.94
CA THR A 460 12.09 -26.64 9.35
C THR A 460 13.26 -27.59 9.11
N ALA A 461 14.40 -27.10 8.60
CA ALA A 461 15.59 -27.91 8.36
C ALA A 461 16.27 -28.44 9.64
N LYS A 462 16.10 -27.75 10.78
CA LYS A 462 16.55 -28.21 12.09
C LYS A 462 15.62 -29.27 12.68
N ALA A 463 14.31 -29.16 12.46
CA ALA A 463 13.32 -30.10 12.99
C ALA A 463 13.32 -31.45 12.24
N THR A 464 13.84 -31.51 11.01
CA THR A 464 13.96 -32.73 10.20
C THR A 464 15.32 -33.43 10.33
N LYS A 465 16.24 -32.87 11.13
CA LYS A 465 17.50 -33.51 11.56
C LYS A 465 17.34 -34.01 12.98
#